data_AF-A0A258BP79-F1
#
_entry.id   AF-A0A258BP79-F1
#
_cell.length_a   1.000
_cell.length_b   1.000
_cell.length_c   1.000
_cell.angle_alpha   90.00
_cell.angle_beta   90.00
_cell.angle_gamma   90.00
#
_symmetry.space_group_name_H-M   'P 1'
#
loop_
_entity.id
_entity.type
_entity.pdbx_description
1 polymer ?
#
loop_
_entity_poly.entity_id
_entity_poly.type
_entity_poly.pdbx_seq_one_letter_code
_entity_poly.pdbx_strand_id
1 'polypeptide(L)' 'MTISAQAALRAASERLAAISDTARLDAEVLMAHAAGLSRGELLLRLRDMEEPAGFAALVDRRAAREPVSH' A
#
# COMPACT_ATOMS: atom_id res chain seq x y z
N MET A 1 -8.75 -13.53 9.52
CA MET A 1 -9.59 -12.74 8.61
C MET A 1 -8.66 -11.80 7.87
N THR A 2 -8.42 -12.07 6.60
CA THR A 2 -7.67 -11.15 5.72
C THR A 2 -8.59 -9.99 5.37
N ILE A 3 -8.08 -8.76 5.34
CA ILE A 3 -8.86 -7.59 4.89
C ILE A 3 -8.74 -7.44 3.37
N SER A 4 -9.71 -6.78 2.74
CA SER A 4 -9.64 -6.50 1.30
C SER A 4 -8.53 -5.50 0.99
N ALA A 5 -7.94 -5.60 -0.20
CA ALA A 5 -6.91 -4.67 -0.66
C ALA A 5 -7.41 -3.21 -0.64
N GLN A 6 -8.68 -2.97 -0.99
CA GLN A 6 -9.29 -1.64 -0.90
C GLN A 6 -9.30 -1.07 0.53
N ALA A 7 -9.67 -1.90 1.52
CA ALA A 7 -9.71 -1.48 2.92
C ALA A 7 -8.29 -1.23 3.46
N ALA A 8 -7.36 -2.15 3.19
CA ALA A 8 -5.95 -2.02 3.58
C ALA A 8 -5.33 -0.75 2.99
N LEU A 9 -5.61 -0.46 1.73
CA LEU A 9 -5.07 0.70 1.05
C LEU A 9 -5.63 2.00 1.63
N ARG A 10 -6.94 2.06 1.92
CA ARG A 10 -7.53 3.23 2.58
C ARG A 10 -6.85 3.50 3.91
N ALA A 11 -6.72 2.47 4.76
CA ALA A 11 -6.07 2.58 6.06
C ALA A 11 -4.60 3.05 5.93
N ALA A 12 -3.86 2.51 4.97
CA ALA A 12 -2.49 2.94 4.69
C ALA A 12 -2.41 4.41 4.24
N SER A 13 -3.33 4.83 3.38
CA SER A 13 -3.38 6.21 2.87
C SER A 13 -3.64 7.21 4.00
N GLU A 14 -4.59 6.91 4.90
CA GLU A 14 -4.88 7.73 6.08
C GLU A 14 -3.67 7.83 7.00
N ARG A 15 -2.98 6.72 7.21
CA ARG A 15 -1.81 6.65 8.08
C ARG A 15 -0.59 7.40 7.53
N LEU A 16 -0.42 7.40 6.20
CA LEU A 16 0.66 8.11 5.51
C LEU A 16 0.35 9.59 5.26
N ALA A 17 -0.92 10.02 5.35
CA ALA A 17 -1.33 11.41 5.09
C ALA A 17 -0.62 12.44 5.98
N ALA A 18 -0.18 12.04 7.19
CA ALA A 18 0.57 12.91 8.09
C ALA A 18 2.02 13.16 7.66
N ILE A 19 2.56 12.39 6.72
CA ILE A 19 4.00 12.41 6.37
C ILE A 19 4.26 12.45 4.85
N SER A 20 3.24 12.34 4.02
CA SER A 20 3.35 12.30 2.56
C SER A 20 2.17 13.04 1.93
N ASP A 21 2.47 14.04 1.10
CA ASP A 21 1.47 14.76 0.29
C ASP A 21 0.86 13.86 -0.79
N THR A 22 1.50 12.73 -1.09
CA THR A 22 1.06 11.71 -2.05
C THR A 22 0.70 10.39 -1.36
N ALA A 23 0.21 10.43 -0.12
CA ALA A 23 -0.06 9.24 0.70
C ALA A 23 -0.86 8.13 0.00
N ARG A 24 -1.86 8.47 -0.80
CA ARG A 24 -2.65 7.50 -1.58
C ARG A 24 -1.82 6.80 -2.66
N LEU A 25 -0.94 7.55 -3.34
CA LEU A 25 -0.03 7.04 -4.35
C LEU A 25 1.06 6.17 -3.71
N ASP A 26 1.61 6.60 -2.58
CA ASP A 26 2.59 5.83 -1.82
C ASP A 26 2.00 4.46 -1.42
N ALA A 27 0.77 4.45 -0.90
CA ALA A 27 0.07 3.22 -0.56
C ALA A 27 -0.16 2.30 -1.78
N GLU A 28 -0.47 2.84 -2.96
CA GLU A 28 -0.58 2.06 -4.20
C GLU A 28 0.74 1.42 -4.59
N VAL A 29 1.84 2.19 -4.55
CA VAL A 29 3.16 1.71 -4.92
C VAL A 29 3.62 0.60 -3.98
N LEU A 30 3.42 0.76 -2.67
CA LEU A 30 3.77 -0.26 -1.67
C LEU A 30 2.92 -1.53 -1.84
N MET A 31 1.62 -1.39 -2.13
CA MET A 31 0.74 -2.54 -2.35
C MET A 31 1.08 -3.27 -3.65
N ALA A 32 1.38 -2.52 -4.71
CA ALA A 32 1.80 -3.09 -5.99
C ALA A 32 3.11 -3.86 -5.82
N HIS A 33 4.07 -3.29 -5.09
CA HIS A 33 5.33 -3.95 -4.74
C HIS A 33 5.10 -5.24 -3.94
N ALA A 34 4.26 -5.21 -2.89
CA ALA A 34 3.95 -6.39 -2.08
C ALA A 34 3.22 -7.48 -2.89
N ALA A 35 2.39 -7.09 -3.86
CA ALA A 35 1.68 -8.02 -4.73
C ALA A 35 2.52 -8.54 -5.91
N GLY A 36 3.73 -7.99 -6.14
CA GLY A 36 4.53 -8.28 -7.34
C GLY A 36 3.87 -7.82 -8.65
N LEU A 37 3.02 -6.79 -8.59
CA LEU A 37 2.28 -6.25 -9.72
C LEU A 37 2.81 -4.87 -10.11
N SER A 38 2.55 -4.45 -11.34
CA SER A 38 2.61 -3.02 -11.65
C SER A 38 1.45 -2.26 -10.96
N ARG A 39 1.61 -0.96 -10.75
CA ARG A 39 0.54 -0.09 -10.22
C ARG A 39 -0.72 -0.16 -11.10
N GLY A 40 -0.57 -0.22 -12.43
CA GLY A 40 -1.71 -0.32 -13.35
C GLY A 40 -2.48 -1.62 -13.16
N GLU A 41 -1.79 -2.75 -13.06
CA GLU A 41 -2.39 -4.06 -12.80
C GLU A 41 -3.08 -4.11 -11.43
N LEU A 42 -2.45 -3.53 -10.40
CA LEU A 42 -3.06 -3.40 -9.08
C LEU A 42 -4.42 -2.67 -9.17
N LEU A 43 -4.48 -1.52 -9.84
CA LEU A 43 -5.70 -0.73 -9.92
C LEU A 43 -6.84 -1.47 -10.64
N LEU A 44 -6.52 -2.27 -11.66
CA LEU A 44 -7.50 -3.08 -12.38
C LEU A 44 -8.05 -4.23 -11.51
N ARG A 45 -7.21 -4.81 -10.65
CA ARG A 45 -7.53 -5.99 -9.83
C ARG A 45 -7.95 -5.67 -8.41
N LEU A 46 -7.85 -4.40 -7.98
CA LEU A 46 -7.98 -3.97 -6.59
C LEU A 46 -9.28 -4.44 -5.91
N ARG A 47 -10.38 -4.53 -6.67
CA ARG A 47 -11.69 -4.96 -6.14
C ARG A 47 -11.73 -6.44 -5.74
N ASP A 48 -10.95 -7.28 -6.41
CA ASP A 48 -10.96 -8.73 -6.27
C ASP A 48 -9.74 -9.25 -5.51
N MET A 49 -8.95 -8.35 -4.94
CA MET A 49 -7.73 -8.66 -4.20
C MET A 49 -7.96 -8.56 -2.69
N GLU A 50 -7.34 -9.50 -1.98
CA GLU A 50 -7.06 -9.36 -0.55
C GLU A 50 -5.73 -8.61 -0.34
N GLU A 51 -5.50 -8.13 0.88
CA GLU A 51 -4.22 -7.53 1.25
C GLU A 51 -3.05 -8.50 0.97
N PRO A 52 -2.04 -8.09 0.17
CA PRO A 52 -0.85 -8.90 -0.05
C PRO A 52 -0.03 -9.06 1.24
N ALA A 53 0.55 -10.24 1.44
CA ALA A 53 1.47 -10.47 2.54
C ALA A 53 2.63 -9.46 2.52
N GLY A 54 2.96 -8.89 3.68
CA GLY A 54 4.04 -7.92 3.83
C GLY A 54 3.67 -6.47 3.50
N PHE A 55 2.47 -6.18 2.98
CA PHE A 55 2.02 -4.81 2.72
C PHE A 55 2.01 -3.95 4.00
N ALA A 56 1.39 -4.44 5.08
CA ALA A 56 1.38 -3.74 6.36
C ALA A 56 2.79 -3.37 6.86
N ALA A 57 3.76 -4.28 6.74
CA ALA A 57 5.14 -4.03 7.16
C ALA A 57 5.82 -2.93 6.33
N LEU A 58 5.54 -2.86 5.03
CA LEU A 58 6.04 -1.79 4.17
C LEU A 58 5.43 -0.42 4.55
N VAL A 59 4.14 -0.40 4.88
CA VAL A 59 3.46 0.81 5.37
C VAL A 59 4.05 1.27 6.71
N ASP A 60 4.34 0.35 7.62
CA ASP A 60 5.00 0.65 8.91
C ASP A 60 6.38 1.30 8.71
N ARG A 61 7.21 0.73 7.83
CA ARG A 61 8.53 1.28 7.50
C ARG A 61 8.43 2.67 6.86
N ARG A 62 7.49 2.86 5.94
CA ARG A 62 7.23 4.16 5.32
C ARG A 62 6.74 5.19 6.35
N ALA A 63 5.85 4.79 7.27
CA ALA A 63 5.37 5.63 8.37
C ALA A 63 6.51 6.06 9.32
N ALA A 64 7.52 5.21 9.49
CA ALA A 64 8.74 5.52 10.24
C ALA A 64 9.72 6.44 9.50
N ARG A 65 9.39 6.92 8.29
CA ARG A 65 10.25 7.70 7.39
C ARG A 65 11.56 7.00 7.01
N GLU A 66 11.60 5.67 7.09
CA GLU A 66 12.75 4.93 6.56
C GLU A 66 12.73 5.07 5.03
N PRO A 67 13.86 5.46 4.38
CA PRO A 67 13.91 5.50 2.93
C PRO A 67 13.62 4.10 2.40
N VAL A 68 12.55 3.98 1.59
CA VAL A 68 12.25 2.77 0.84
C VAL A 68 13.25 2.76 -0.32
N SER A 69 14.45 2.25 -0.08
CA SER A 69 15.44 2.08 -1.13
C SER A 69 14.90 1.14 -2.20
N HIS A 70 14.98 1.61 -3.44
CA HIS A 70 14.75 0.85 -4.68
C HIS A 70 15.70 -0.34 -4.80
#